data_AF-A0A534TZQ6-F1
#
_entry.id   AF-A0A534TZQ6-F1
#
_cell.length_a   1.000
_cell.length_b   1.000
_cell.length_c   1.000
_cell.angle_alpha   90.00
_cell.angle_beta   90.00
_cell.angle_gamma   90.00
#
_symmetry.space_group_name_H-M   'P 1'
#
loop_
_entity.id
_entity.type
_entity.pdbx_description
1 polymer ?
#
loop_
_entity_poly.entity_id
_entity_poly.type
_entity_poly.pdbx_seq_one_letter_code
_entity_poly.pdbx_strand_id
1 'polypeptide(L)'
;MRTRTSAASLAKQMGISKGRALEAVVKARLIAAVVREASRRRLTHGELAGRSGLPRSAVTGILSGSLQKVTIDRVLRLVEAAGLEAEIRIRRAA
;
A
#
# COMPACT_ATOMS: atom_id res chain seq x y z
N MET A 1 -29.12 0.64 8.66
CA MET A 1 -28.23 0.70 7.47
C MET A 1 -26.83 1.09 7.91
N ARG A 2 -25.81 0.28 7.64
CA ARG A 2 -24.41 0.62 7.95
C ARG A 2 -23.90 1.50 6.80
N THR A 3 -23.86 2.82 6.99
CA THR A 3 -23.33 3.74 5.98
C THR A 3 -21.86 3.40 5.71
N ARG A 4 -21.54 3.06 4.46
CA ARG A 4 -20.17 2.72 4.07
C ARG A 4 -19.38 4.03 3.99
N THR A 5 -18.67 4.38 5.06
CA THR A 5 -17.82 5.57 5.12
C THR A 5 -16.76 5.50 4.01
N SER A 6 -16.78 6.47 3.11
CA SER A 6 -15.76 6.57 2.06
C SER A 6 -14.46 7.14 2.64
N ALA A 7 -13.32 6.71 2.11
CA ALA A 7 -12.02 7.26 2.51
C ALA A 7 -11.95 8.79 2.34
N ALA A 8 -12.63 9.34 1.33
CA ALA A 8 -12.72 10.77 1.10
C ALA A 8 -13.53 11.50 2.18
N SER A 9 -14.67 10.93 2.60
CA SER A 9 -15.49 11.49 3.68
C SER A 9 -14.74 11.47 5.00
N LEU A 10 -14.09 10.34 5.32
CA LEU A 10 -13.29 10.20 6.54
C LEU A 10 -12.11 11.18 6.56
N ALA A 11 -11.37 11.31 5.45
CA ALA A 11 -10.27 12.26 5.36
C ALA A 11 -10.72 13.71 5.60
N LYS A 12 -11.90 14.09 5.05
CA LYS A 12 -12.49 15.41 5.29
C LYS A 12 -12.82 15.62 6.76
N GLN A 13 -13.42 14.63 7.43
CA GLN A 13 -13.74 14.69 8.86
C GLN A 13 -12.50 14.78 9.75
N MET A 14 -11.38 14.18 9.32
CA MET A 14 -10.12 14.17 10.04
C MET A 14 -9.18 15.36 9.72
N GLY A 15 -9.60 16.30 8.86
CA GLY A 15 -8.75 17.42 8.44
C GLY A 15 -7.53 17.00 7.62
N ILE A 16 -7.57 15.84 6.96
CA ILE A 16 -6.47 15.32 6.14
C ILE A 16 -6.58 15.91 4.73
N SER A 17 -5.47 16.43 4.20
CA SER A 17 -5.44 16.97 2.83
C SER A 17 -5.80 15.93 1.77
N LYS A 18 -6.42 16.35 0.67
CA LYS A 18 -6.81 15.47 -0.45
C LYS A 18 -5.64 14.63 -0.95
N GLY A 19 -4.45 15.24 -1.10
CA GLY A 19 -3.23 14.55 -1.55
C GLY A 19 -2.79 13.46 -0.58
N ARG A 20 -2.76 13.75 0.73
CA ARG A 20 -2.38 12.77 1.75
C ARG A 20 -3.39 11.63 1.88
N ALA A 21 -4.68 11.94 1.73
CA ALA A 21 -5.73 10.94 1.69
C ALA A 21 -5.59 10.01 0.48
N LEU A 22 -5.31 10.57 -0.71
CA LEU A 22 -5.05 9.81 -1.92
C LEU A 22 -3.83 8.90 -1.73
N GLU A 23 -2.72 9.44 -1.23
CA GLU A 23 -1.50 8.68 -0.96
C GLU A 23 -1.76 7.49 -0.01
N ALA A 24 -2.50 7.72 1.08
CA ALA A 24 -2.85 6.67 2.03
C ALA A 24 -3.68 5.55 1.37
N VAL A 25 -4.68 5.91 0.57
CA VAL A 25 -5.53 4.94 -0.15
C VAL A 25 -4.72 4.15 -1.17
N VAL A 26 -3.84 4.82 -1.93
CA VAL A 26 -2.98 4.15 -2.93
C VAL A 26 -2.03 3.18 -2.23
N LYS A 27 -1.32 3.61 -1.19
CA LYS A 27 -0.42 2.72 -0.43
C LYS A 27 -1.15 1.51 0.14
N ALA A 28 -2.32 1.71 0.76
CA ALA A 28 -3.11 0.62 1.30
C ALA A 28 -3.54 -0.41 0.23
N ARG A 29 -3.94 0.06 -0.96
CA ARG A 29 -4.32 -0.82 -2.08
C ARG A 29 -3.15 -1.64 -2.59
N LEU A 30 -2.00 -1.01 -2.78
CA LEU A 30 -0.78 -1.68 -3.24
C LEU A 30 -0.30 -2.71 -2.21
N ILE A 31 -0.23 -2.34 -0.93
CA ILE A 31 0.17 -3.26 0.15
C ILE A 31 -0.80 -4.45 0.22
N ALA A 32 -2.11 -4.20 0.15
CA ALA A 32 -3.09 -5.28 0.15
C ALA A 32 -2.92 -6.23 -1.05
N ALA A 33 -2.52 -5.71 -2.23
CA ALA A 33 -2.21 -6.54 -3.39
C ALA A 33 -0.96 -7.39 -3.15
N VAL A 34 0.11 -6.80 -2.60
CA VAL A 34 1.34 -7.51 -2.21
C VAL A 34 1.04 -8.61 -1.20
N VAL A 35 0.24 -8.34 -0.15
CA VAL A 35 -0.13 -9.33 0.87
C VAL A 35 -0.86 -10.51 0.23
N ARG A 36 -1.87 -10.25 -0.61
CA ARG A 36 -2.60 -11.33 -1.31
C ARG A 36 -1.68 -12.17 -2.19
N GLU A 37 -0.79 -11.52 -2.93
CA GLU A 37 0.13 -12.21 -3.83
C GLU A 37 1.19 -13.02 -3.08
N ALA A 38 1.73 -12.46 -2.01
CA ALA A 38 2.66 -13.15 -1.12
C ALA A 38 2.01 -14.39 -0.50
N SER A 39 0.75 -14.29 -0.04
CA SER A 39 0.00 -15.46 0.43
C SER A 39 -0.23 -16.49 -0.68
N ARG A 40 -0.65 -16.06 -1.87
CA ARG A 40 -0.90 -16.94 -3.03
C ARG A 40 0.35 -17.74 -3.44
N ARG A 41 1.51 -17.08 -3.45
CA ARG A 41 2.81 -17.66 -3.83
C ARG A 41 3.61 -18.22 -2.66
N ARG A 42 3.08 -18.17 -1.43
CA ARG A 42 3.76 -18.57 -0.18
C ARG A 42 5.12 -17.89 0.02
N LEU A 43 5.24 -16.63 -0.39
CA LEU A 43 6.46 -15.84 -0.20
C LEU A 43 6.61 -15.44 1.26
N THR A 44 7.78 -15.71 1.83
CA THR A 44 8.16 -15.26 3.16
C THR A 44 8.56 -13.77 3.13
N HIS A 45 8.53 -13.13 4.31
CA HIS A 45 9.03 -11.76 4.45
C HIS A 45 10.52 -11.65 4.12
N GLY A 46 11.30 -12.74 4.30
CA GLY A 46 12.73 -12.78 3.96
C GLY A 46 12.97 -12.76 2.46
N GLU A 47 12.19 -13.53 1.70
CA GLU A 47 12.28 -13.53 0.24
C GLU A 47 11.88 -12.17 -0.34
N LEU A 48 10.80 -11.56 0.18
CA LEU A 48 10.39 -10.23 -0.25
C LEU A 48 11.44 -9.17 0.11
N ALA A 49 12.07 -9.27 1.27
CA ALA A 49 13.18 -8.40 1.65
C ALA A 49 14.37 -8.53 0.69
N GLY A 50 14.79 -9.76 0.39
CA GLY A 50 15.87 -10.04 -0.56
C GLY A 50 15.60 -9.50 -1.96
N ARG A 51 14.37 -9.66 -2.45
CA ARG A 51 13.96 -9.18 -3.80
C ARG A 51 13.77 -7.66 -3.88
N SER A 52 13.27 -7.04 -2.82
CA SER A 52 12.98 -5.58 -2.81
C SER A 52 14.17 -4.71 -2.39
N GLY A 53 15.23 -5.31 -1.85
CA GLY A 53 16.36 -4.58 -1.25
C GLY A 53 15.99 -3.85 0.05
N LEU A 54 14.83 -4.14 0.64
CA LEU A 54 14.39 -3.54 1.90
C LEU A 54 14.82 -4.39 3.11
N PRO A 55 15.12 -3.78 4.27
CA PRO A 55 15.33 -4.52 5.51
C PRO A 55 14.10 -5.36 5.87
N ARG A 56 14.31 -6.61 6.32
CA ARG A 56 13.23 -7.52 6.73
C ARG A 56 12.27 -6.91 7.76
N SER A 57 12.78 -6.13 8.71
CA SER A 57 11.96 -5.42 9.70
C SER A 57 10.98 -4.44 9.05
N ALA A 58 11.43 -3.73 8.01
CA ALA A 58 10.58 -2.82 7.28
C ALA A 58 9.54 -3.56 6.44
N VAL A 59 9.90 -4.66 5.79
CA VAL A 59 8.95 -5.52 5.07
C VAL A 59 7.86 -6.01 6.02
N THR A 60 8.25 -6.55 7.18
CA THR A 60 7.29 -6.98 8.20
C THR A 60 6.36 -5.85 8.64
N GLY A 61 6.89 -4.67 8.93
CA GLY A 61 6.07 -3.52 9.33
C GLY A 61 5.08 -3.07 8.25
N ILE A 62 5.52 -3.07 6.98
CA ILE A 62 4.65 -2.70 5.85
C ILE A 62 3.53 -3.73 5.67
N LEU A 63 3.87 -5.03 5.64
CA LEU A 63 2.91 -6.10 5.40
C LEU A 63 1.94 -6.31 6.57
N SER A 64 2.33 -5.94 7.80
CA SER A 64 1.43 -5.93 8.96
C SER A 64 0.50 -4.71 9.01
N GLY A 65 0.60 -3.79 8.03
CA GLY A 65 -0.32 -2.66 7.87
C GLY A 65 0.21 -1.32 8.39
N SER A 66 1.49 -1.22 8.75
CA SER A 66 2.08 0.08 9.07
C SER A 66 2.24 0.92 7.81
N LEU A 67 1.53 2.05 7.77
CA LEU A 67 1.67 3.08 6.73
C LEU A 67 2.53 4.25 7.20
N GLN A 68 2.94 4.26 8.47
CA GLN A 68 3.69 5.37 9.06
C GLN A 68 5.10 5.40 8.51
N LYS A 69 5.53 6.57 8.00
CA LYS A 69 6.86 6.80 7.41
C LYS A 69 7.19 5.85 6.23
N VAL A 70 6.19 5.19 5.67
CA VAL A 70 6.33 4.35 4.47
C VAL A 70 6.09 5.23 3.24
N THR A 71 7.13 5.39 2.42
CA THR A 71 7.08 6.10 1.15
C THR A 71 6.43 5.22 0.07
N ILE A 72 5.88 5.86 -0.96
CA ILE A 72 5.28 5.13 -2.09
C ILE A 72 6.33 4.26 -2.82
N ASP A 73 7.56 4.75 -2.98
CA ASP A 73 8.68 4.02 -3.59
C ASP A 73 8.92 2.66 -2.92
N ARG A 74 8.95 2.62 -1.58
CA ARG A 74 9.13 1.37 -0.84
C ARG A 74 8.01 0.37 -1.07
N VAL A 75 6.78 0.86 -1.27
CA VAL A 75 5.64 0.00 -1.59
C VAL A 75 5.76 -0.52 -3.02
N LEU A 76 6.18 0.31 -3.98
CA LEU A 76 6.39 -0.10 -5.37
C LEU A 76 7.48 -1.16 -5.51
N ARG A 77 8.59 -1.05 -4.76
CA ARG A 77 9.61 -2.12 -4.71
C ARG A 77 9.05 -3.45 -4.19
N LEU A 78 8.08 -3.42 -3.28
CA LEU A 78 7.40 -4.63 -2.80
C LEU A 78 6.41 -5.20 -3.82
N VAL A 79 5.77 -4.34 -4.61
CA VAL A 79 4.93 -4.75 -5.76
C VAL A 79 5.79 -5.51 -6.76
N GLU A 80 6.91 -4.94 -7.17
CA GLU A 80 7.88 -5.58 -8.07
C GLU A 80 8.43 -6.90 -7.47
N ALA A 81 8.85 -6.89 -6.22
CA ALA A 81 9.38 -8.08 -5.53
C ALA A 81 8.37 -9.23 -5.41
N ALA A 82 7.07 -8.91 -5.34
CA ALA A 82 5.98 -9.88 -5.36
C ALA A 82 5.69 -10.43 -6.78
N GLY A 83 6.30 -9.86 -7.82
CA GLY A 83 6.06 -10.19 -9.23
C GLY A 83 4.77 -9.56 -9.77
N LEU A 84 4.36 -8.42 -9.22
CA LEU A 84 3.21 -7.64 -9.67
C LEU A 84 3.68 -6.42 -10.47
N GLU A 85 2.79 -5.91 -11.31
CA GLU A 85 2.95 -4.63 -12.00
C GLU A 85 1.85 -3.66 -11.57
N ALA A 86 2.20 -2.39 -11.33
CA ALA A 86 1.24 -1.36 -10.93
C ALA A 86 0.89 -0.45 -12.11
N GLU A 87 -0.38 -0.47 -12.53
CA GLU A 87 -0.92 0.46 -13.54
C GLU A 87 -1.54 1.69 -12.85
N ILE A 88 -1.13 2.90 -13.24
CA ILE A 88 -1.68 4.16 -12.71
C ILE A 88 -2.57 4.81 -13.77
N ARG A 89 -3.86 5.00 -13.43
CA ARG A 89 -4.82 5.72 -14.29
C ARG A 89 -5.11 7.10 -13.74
N ILE A 90 -4.94 8.12 -14.58
CA ILE A 90 -5.21 9.52 -14.25
C ILE A 90 -6.55 9.94 -14.90
N ARG A 91 -7.34 10.75 -14.18
CA ARG A 91 -8.59 11.35 -14.66
C ARG A 91 -8.66 12.82 -14.25
N ARG A 92 -9.44 13.63 -14.97
CA ARG A 92 -9.71 15.03 -14.56
C ARG A 92 -10.39 15.05 -13.20
N ALA A 93 -9.99 16.00 -12.36
CA ALA A 93 -10.70 16.29 -11.11
C ALA A 93 -12.05 16.93 -11.46
N ALA A 94 -13.11 16.45 -10.82
CA ALA A 94 -14.44 17.07 -10.84
C ALA A 94 -14.58 18.09 -9.71
#